data_AF-T0BR23-F1
#
_entry.id   AF-T0BR23-F1
#
_cell.length_a   1.000
_cell.length_b   1.000
_cell.length_c   1.000
_cell.angle_alpha   90.00
_cell.angle_beta   90.00
_cell.angle_gamma   90.00
#
_symmetry.space_group_name_H-M   'P 1'
#
loop_
_entity.id
_entity.type
_entity.pdbx_description
1 polymer ?
#
loop_
_entity_poly.entity_id
_entity_poly.type
_entity_poly.pdbx_seq_one_letter_code
_entity_poly.pdbx_strand_id
1 'polypeptide(L)'
;MFGRNRRDFELSEPDIADACCDFIANRLGCMPQDVLVQLTFSDEDGFGAEITVRGIREKPMQQLDLIDAIQEYVADRDRFRGGDSGVTHVELQFAEHRGVYAIVQFL
;
A
#
# COMPACT_ATOMS: atom_id res chain seq x y z
N MET A 1 -24.31 -20.62 13.76
CA MET A 1 -23.88 -20.72 12.34
C MET A 1 -23.34 -19.37 11.93
N PHE A 2 -22.02 -19.22 11.77
CA PHE A 2 -21.42 -18.00 11.21
C PHE A 2 -20.40 -18.42 10.16
N GLY A 3 -20.87 -18.62 8.93
CA GLY A 3 -20.02 -18.69 7.76
C GLY A 3 -19.93 -17.30 7.16
N ARG A 4 -18.94 -16.50 7.59
CA ARG A 4 -18.54 -15.32 6.82
C ARG A 4 -17.39 -15.77 5.93
N ASN A 5 -17.69 -16.00 4.66
CA ASN A 5 -16.70 -16.24 3.63
C ASN A 5 -16.04 -14.88 3.33
N ARG A 6 -15.15 -14.41 4.22
CA ARG A 6 -14.41 -13.16 4.03
C ARG A 6 -13.46 -13.35 2.87
N ARG A 7 -13.59 -12.51 1.83
CA ARG A 7 -12.62 -12.47 0.75
C ARG A 7 -11.47 -11.60 1.22
N ASP A 8 -10.50 -12.24 1.84
CA ASP A 8 -9.23 -11.61 2.16
C ASP A 8 -8.27 -11.91 1.01
N PHE A 9 -7.47 -10.94 0.61
CA PHE A 9 -6.38 -11.17 -0.33
C PHE A 9 -5.12 -10.44 0.13
N GLU A 10 -3.99 -10.88 -0.39
CA GLU A 10 -2.69 -10.40 0.04
C GLU A 10 -2.06 -9.54 -1.06
N LEU A 11 -1.39 -8.47 -0.67
CA LEU A 11 -0.51 -7.67 -1.51
C LEU A 11 0.94 -7.93 -1.09
N SER A 12 1.77 -8.20 -2.07
CA SER A 12 3.22 -8.37 -1.88
C SER A 12 3.93 -7.03 -1.70
N GLU A 13 5.19 -7.06 -1.27
CA GLU A 13 6.03 -5.87 -1.16
C GLU A 13 6.06 -5.02 -2.45
N PRO A 14 6.26 -5.61 -3.65
CA PRO A 14 6.16 -4.87 -4.92
C PRO A 14 4.80 -4.21 -5.14
N ASP A 15 3.69 -4.91 -4.83
CA ASP A 15 2.36 -4.33 -5.01
C ASP A 15 2.15 -3.10 -4.10
N ILE A 16 2.67 -3.16 -2.87
CA ILE A 16 2.61 -2.03 -1.93
C ILE A 16 3.49 -0.88 -2.40
N ALA A 17 4.69 -1.18 -2.92
CA ALA A 17 5.59 -0.16 -3.46
C ALA A 17 4.95 0.55 -4.67
N ASP A 18 4.32 -0.19 -5.59
CA ASP A 18 3.60 0.37 -6.74
C ASP A 18 2.44 1.26 -6.27
N ALA A 19 1.65 0.81 -5.29
CA ALA A 19 0.58 1.62 -4.70
C ALA A 19 1.10 2.94 -4.13
N CYS A 20 2.26 2.92 -3.46
CA CYS A 20 2.90 4.12 -2.92
C CYS A 20 3.42 5.03 -4.03
N CYS A 21 4.00 4.48 -5.10
CA CYS A 21 4.44 5.25 -6.27
C CYS A 21 3.27 6.02 -6.89
N ASP A 22 2.15 5.34 -7.14
CA ASP A 22 0.94 5.96 -7.70
C ASP A 22 0.39 7.06 -6.78
N PHE A 23 0.29 6.76 -5.48
CA PHE A 23 -0.21 7.70 -4.47
C PHE A 23 0.63 8.99 -4.40
N ILE A 24 1.96 8.86 -4.34
CA ILE A 24 2.87 10.01 -4.31
C ILE A 24 2.85 10.76 -5.65
N ALA A 25 2.86 10.04 -6.78
CA ALA A 25 2.85 10.65 -8.10
C ALA A 25 1.60 11.51 -8.31
N ASN A 26 0.42 11.00 -7.93
CA ASN A 26 -0.83 11.73 -7.96
C ASN A 26 -0.78 12.98 -7.09
N ARG A 27 -0.24 12.88 -5.87
CA ARG A 27 -0.15 14.00 -4.93
C ARG A 27 0.80 15.10 -5.38
N LEU A 28 1.90 14.74 -6.03
CA LEU A 28 2.96 15.67 -6.44
C LEU A 28 2.84 16.10 -7.92
N GLY A 29 1.89 15.55 -8.68
CA GLY A 29 1.71 15.86 -10.09
C GLY A 29 2.88 15.42 -10.97
N CYS A 30 3.49 14.29 -10.63
CA CYS A 30 4.53 13.66 -11.43
C CYS A 30 4.07 12.30 -11.97
N MET A 31 4.96 11.57 -12.63
CA MET A 31 4.68 10.23 -13.12
C MET A 31 5.13 9.18 -12.11
N PRO A 32 4.46 8.02 -11.96
CA PRO A 32 4.89 6.96 -11.04
C PRO A 32 6.34 6.53 -11.24
N GLN A 33 6.82 6.45 -12.49
CA GLN A 33 8.23 6.11 -12.78
C GLN A 33 9.26 7.16 -12.32
N ASP A 34 8.82 8.37 -11.95
CA ASP A 34 9.69 9.39 -11.35
C ASP A 34 9.88 9.16 -9.84
N VAL A 35 9.11 8.26 -9.23
CA VAL A 35 9.09 7.98 -7.80
C VAL A 35 9.81 6.66 -7.51
N LEU A 36 10.73 6.70 -6.57
CA LEU A 36 11.34 5.53 -5.96
C LEU A 36 10.84 5.41 -4.52
N VAL A 37 10.27 4.24 -4.21
CA VAL A 37 9.77 3.89 -2.89
C VAL A 37 10.64 2.75 -2.34
N GLN A 38 11.09 2.90 -1.11
CA GLN A 38 11.72 1.82 -0.35
C GLN A 38 10.93 1.61 0.94
N LEU A 39 10.26 0.47 1.05
CA LEU A 39 9.52 0.13 2.27
C LEU A 39 10.49 -0.11 3.43
N THR A 40 10.09 0.32 4.61
CA THR A 40 10.85 0.18 5.84
C THR A 40 9.99 -0.43 6.94
N PHE A 41 10.63 -1.22 7.80
CA PHE A 41 10.03 -1.72 9.03
C PHE A 41 11.11 -1.76 10.11
N SER A 42 10.79 -1.24 11.29
CA SER A 42 11.57 -1.44 12.52
C SER A 42 10.64 -1.65 13.71
N ASP A 43 11.13 -2.31 14.75
CA ASP A 43 10.36 -2.51 15.98
C ASP A 43 10.10 -1.17 16.72
N GLU A 44 10.92 -0.15 16.48
CA GLU A 44 10.84 1.17 17.13
C GLU A 44 9.89 2.13 16.39
N ASP A 45 9.98 2.19 15.06
CA ASP A 45 9.27 3.16 14.22
C ASP A 45 8.06 2.57 13.48
N GLY A 46 7.94 1.24 13.46
CA GLY A 46 6.89 0.52 12.75
C GLY A 46 7.09 0.53 11.23
N PHE A 47 5.98 0.46 10.49
CA PHE A 47 5.99 0.46 9.03
C PHE A 47 6.12 1.87 8.46
N GLY A 48 6.90 2.02 7.40
CA GLY A 48 7.04 3.27 6.67
C GLY A 48 7.61 3.06 5.27
N ALA A 49 7.94 4.17 4.60
CA ALA A 49 8.72 4.13 3.37
C ALA A 49 9.56 5.39 3.18
N GLU A 50 10.78 5.22 2.67
CA GLU A 50 11.59 6.30 2.15
C GLU A 50 11.16 6.63 0.71
N ILE A 51 11.03 7.92 0.42
CA ILE A 51 10.53 8.42 -0.86
C ILE A 51 11.61 9.27 -1.53
N THR A 52 11.91 8.98 -2.79
CA THR A 52 12.78 9.79 -3.63
C THR A 52 12.07 10.09 -4.95
N VAL A 53 11.94 11.37 -5.31
CA VAL A 53 11.31 11.81 -6.55
C VAL A 53 12.35 12.49 -7.43
N ARG A 54 12.59 11.93 -8.63
CA ARG A 54 13.61 12.45 -9.58
C ARG A 54 14.99 12.65 -8.94
N GLY A 55 15.36 11.75 -8.03
CA GLY A 55 16.64 11.79 -7.31
C GLY A 55 16.68 12.72 -6.09
N ILE A 56 15.59 13.41 -5.76
CA ILE A 56 15.47 14.27 -4.58
C ILE A 56 14.71 13.52 -3.49
N ARG A 57 15.28 13.45 -2.28
CA ARG A 57 14.62 12.84 -1.13
C ARG A 57 13.44 13.70 -0.69
N GLU A 58 12.29 13.06 -0.55
CA GLU A 58 11.06 13.68 -0.07
C GLU A 58 10.79 13.29 1.39
N LYS A 59 9.71 13.84 1.96
CA LYS A 59 9.24 13.42 3.29
C LYS A 59 8.88 11.92 3.25
N PRO A 60 9.33 11.12 4.24
CA PRO A 60 8.96 9.70 4.29
C PRO A 60 7.47 9.52 4.55
N MET A 61 6.95 8.37 4.09
CA MET A 61 5.60 7.90 4.39
C MET A 61 5.62 7.14 5.72
N GLN A 62 4.62 7.42 6.56
CA GLN A 62 4.37 6.64 7.78
C GLN A 62 3.34 5.56 7.50
N GLN A 63 3.17 4.62 8.43
CA GLN A 63 2.21 3.52 8.33
C GLN A 63 0.80 3.92 7.84
N LEU A 64 0.27 5.05 8.32
CA LEU A 64 -1.05 5.53 7.87
C LEU A 64 -1.05 5.96 6.40
N ASP A 65 0.02 6.61 5.93
CA ASP A 65 0.17 6.97 4.52
C ASP A 65 0.24 5.71 3.64
N LEU A 66 0.90 4.63 4.11
CA LEU A 66 0.94 3.34 3.40
C LEU A 66 -0.45 2.71 3.31
N ILE A 67 -1.21 2.73 4.40
CA ILE A 67 -2.59 2.20 4.45
C ILE A 67 -3.48 2.96 3.47
N ASP A 68 -3.41 4.29 3.46
CA ASP A 68 -4.19 5.13 2.55
C ASP A 68 -3.84 4.84 1.09
N ALA A 69 -2.54 4.73 0.77
CA ALA A 69 -2.08 4.39 -0.58
C ALA A 69 -2.59 3.01 -1.04
N ILE A 70 -2.53 1.99 -0.17
CA ILE A 70 -3.06 0.65 -0.47
C ILE A 70 -4.58 0.69 -0.67
N GLN A 71 -5.31 1.42 0.17
CA GLN A 71 -6.77 1.53 0.04
C GLN A 71 -7.16 2.17 -1.28
N GLU A 72 -6.49 3.25 -1.69
CA GLU A 72 -6.72 3.92 -2.98
C GLU A 72 -6.41 2.98 -4.15
N TYR A 73 -5.25 2.31 -4.11
CA TYR A 73 -4.83 1.35 -5.13
C TYR A 73 -5.84 0.19 -5.32
N VAL A 74 -6.33 -0.37 -4.22
CA VAL A 74 -7.31 -1.46 -4.26
C VAL A 74 -8.68 -0.97 -4.73
N ALA A 75 -9.11 0.22 -4.29
CA ALA A 75 -10.38 0.81 -4.71
C ALA A 75 -10.39 1.08 -6.23
N ASP A 76 -9.30 1.59 -6.79
CA ASP A 76 -9.17 1.80 -8.24
C ASP A 76 -9.22 0.46 -8.99
N ARG A 77 -8.45 -0.53 -8.56
CA ARG A 77 -8.45 -1.88 -9.15
C ARG A 77 -9.81 -2.58 -9.10
N ASP A 78 -10.56 -2.43 -8.01
CA ASP A 78 -11.89 -3.01 -7.86
C ASP A 78 -12.92 -2.31 -8.76
N ARG A 79 -12.84 -0.99 -8.87
CA ARG A 79 -13.66 -0.20 -9.81
C ARG A 79 -13.48 -0.67 -11.24
N PHE A 80 -12.24 -0.97 -11.66
CA PHE A 80 -11.97 -1.54 -12.99
C PHE A 80 -12.59 -2.93 -13.21
N ARG A 81 -12.87 -3.68 -12.13
CA ARG A 81 -13.51 -4.99 -12.18
C ARG A 81 -15.04 -4.92 -12.07
N GLY A 82 -15.61 -3.72 -11.99
CA GLY A 82 -17.05 -3.51 -11.82
C GLY A 82 -17.56 -3.90 -10.43
N GLY A 83 -16.67 -3.96 -9.43
CA GLY A 83 -17.02 -4.15 -8.03
C GLY A 83 -17.46 -2.85 -7.35
N ASP A 84 -18.10 -3.00 -6.19
CA ASP A 84 -18.43 -1.92 -5.24
C ASP A 84 -17.79 -2.24 -3.89
N SER A 85 -16.54 -2.69 -3.92
CA SER A 85 -15.90 -3.29 -2.76
C SER A 85 -15.32 -2.19 -1.88
N GLY A 86 -16.07 -1.84 -0.84
CA GLY A 86 -15.59 -1.04 0.28
C GLY A 86 -14.49 -1.78 1.01
N VAL A 87 -13.23 -1.58 0.61
CA VAL A 87 -12.07 -2.01 1.38
C VAL A 87 -12.28 -1.54 2.82
N THR A 88 -12.34 -2.48 3.75
CA THR A 88 -12.73 -2.18 5.13
C THR A 88 -11.53 -2.20 6.05
N HIS A 89 -10.53 -3.01 5.72
CA HIS A 89 -9.35 -3.16 6.56
C HIS A 89 -8.12 -3.51 5.74
N VAL A 90 -7.01 -2.86 6.06
CA VAL A 90 -5.66 -3.15 5.57
C VAL A 90 -4.80 -3.39 6.80
N GLU A 91 -4.13 -4.53 6.84
CA GLU A 91 -3.20 -4.91 7.90
C GLU A 91 -1.81 -5.12 7.29
N LEU A 92 -0.82 -4.34 7.74
CA LEU A 92 0.57 -4.51 7.33
C LEU A 92 1.26 -5.54 8.22
N GLN A 93 2.07 -6.39 7.60
CA GLN A 93 2.88 -7.42 8.27
C GLN A 93 4.29 -7.45 7.69
N PHE A 94 5.23 -7.98 8.47
CA PHE A 94 6.61 -8.18 8.07
C PHE A 94 7.02 -9.63 8.29
N ALA A 95 7.75 -10.20 7.34
CA ALA A 95 8.44 -11.46 7.51
C ALA A 95 9.81 -11.40 6.83
N GLU A 96 10.88 -11.85 7.51
CA GLU A 96 12.27 -11.71 7.04
C GLU A 96 12.52 -12.20 5.61
N HIS A 97 11.82 -13.26 5.17
CA HIS A 97 11.97 -13.87 3.84
C HIS A 97 11.03 -13.27 2.78
N ARG A 98 10.10 -12.39 3.18
CA ARG A 98 9.06 -11.81 2.30
C ARG A 98 9.16 -10.30 2.22
N GLY A 99 9.74 -9.66 3.23
CA GLY A 99 9.65 -8.23 3.44
C GLY A 99 8.28 -7.81 3.98
N VAL A 100 7.85 -6.60 3.65
CA VAL A 100 6.58 -6.02 4.07
C VAL A 100 5.46 -6.48 3.14
N TYR A 101 4.36 -6.98 3.69
CA TYR A 101 3.18 -7.40 2.93
C TYR A 101 1.90 -6.93 3.61
N ALA A 102 0.78 -6.93 2.87
CA ALA A 102 -0.49 -6.45 3.38
C ALA A 102 -1.59 -7.49 3.22
N ILE A 103 -2.43 -7.63 4.23
CA ILE A 103 -3.68 -8.39 4.17
C ILE A 103 -4.81 -7.40 4.02
N VAL A 104 -5.60 -7.55 2.96
CA VAL A 104 -6.72 -6.65 2.63
C VAL A 104 -8.04 -7.40 2.74
N GLN A 105 -8.98 -6.83 3.47
CA GLN A 105 -10.30 -7.43 3.74
C GLN A 105 -11.42 -6.56 3.16
N PHE A 106 -12.34 -7.20 2.44
CA PHE A 106 -13.57 -6.59 1.93
C PHE A 106 -14.80 -7.01 2.74
N LEU A 107 -15.79 -6.12 2.84
CA LEU A 107 -17.10 -6.41 3.45
C LEU A 107 -18.11 -7.01 2.46
#